data_AF-A0A956PWX4-F1
#
_entry.id   AF-A0A956PWX4-F1
#
_cell.length_a   1.000
_cell.length_b   1.000
_cell.length_c   1.000
_cell.angle_alpha   90.00
_cell.angle_beta   90.00
_cell.angle_gamma   90.00
#
_symmetry.space_group_name_H-M   'P 1'
#
loop_
_entity.id
_entity.type
_entity.pdbx_description
1 polymer ?
#
loop_
_entity_poly.entity_id
_entity_poly.type
_entity_poly.pdbx_seq_one_letter_code
_entity_poly.pdbx_strand_id
1 'polypeptide(L)'
;MKTFDETTKEDFTSKTHNIYEAILVMGQRARQINQHQKEELDKIHEEYQAEMALTEAEEPEEILNIPSYRKPTILAVEEMLKGKIVYNYLEPDANTSEPPASED
;
A
#
# COMPACT_ATOMS: atom_id res chain seq x y z
N MET A 1 9.19 -4.18 21.09
CA MET A 1 8.88 -3.93 19.66
C MET A 1 9.53 -2.59 19.33
N LYS A 2 10.52 -2.56 18.43
CA LYS A 2 11.29 -1.34 18.12
C LYS A 2 10.35 -0.24 17.61
N THR A 3 10.61 1.00 17.98
CA THR A 3 9.91 2.17 17.43
C THR A 3 10.45 2.49 16.03
N PHE A 4 9.70 3.26 15.22
CA PHE A 4 10.10 3.55 13.83
C PHE A 4 11.49 4.19 13.74
N ASP A 5 11.87 4.98 14.75
CA ASP A 5 13.16 5.68 14.86
C ASP A 5 14.34 4.74 15.19
N GLU A 6 14.05 3.54 15.70
CA GLU A 6 15.05 2.51 16.04
C GLU A 6 15.24 1.47 14.92
N THR A 7 14.50 1.63 13.82
CA THR A 7 14.54 0.68 12.70
C THR A 7 15.82 0.84 11.92
N THR A 8 16.61 -0.23 11.80
CA THR A 8 17.87 -0.19 11.06
C THR A 8 17.74 -0.89 9.72
N LYS A 9 18.67 -0.61 8.79
CA LYS A 9 18.72 -1.25 7.47
C LYS A 9 18.74 -2.79 7.57
N GLU A 10 19.36 -3.33 8.62
CA GLU A 10 19.45 -4.77 8.86
C GLU A 10 18.08 -5.42 9.13
N ASP A 11 17.12 -4.67 9.69
CA ASP A 11 15.76 -5.15 9.95
C ASP A 11 14.99 -5.42 8.64
N PHE A 12 15.39 -4.77 7.53
CA PHE A 12 14.80 -4.96 6.20
C PHE A 12 15.58 -5.98 5.37
N THR A 13 16.91 -5.91 5.36
CA THR A 13 17.77 -6.85 4.60
C THR A 13 17.82 -8.26 5.20
N SER A 14 17.29 -8.48 6.40
CA SER A 14 17.06 -9.83 6.93
C SER A 14 15.80 -10.48 6.37
N LYS A 15 14.90 -9.68 5.79
CA LYS A 15 13.61 -10.11 5.22
C LYS A 15 13.63 -10.14 3.69
N THR A 16 14.61 -9.51 3.06
CA THR A 16 14.85 -9.50 1.61
C THR A 16 16.33 -9.77 1.33
N HIS A 17 16.71 -10.09 0.09
CA HIS A 17 18.14 -10.30 -0.23
C HIS A 17 18.92 -8.98 -0.24
N ASN A 18 18.24 -7.86 -0.53
CA ASN A 18 18.85 -6.54 -0.63
C ASN A 18 17.87 -5.43 -0.21
N ILE A 19 18.40 -4.27 0.20
CA ILE A 19 17.63 -3.09 0.58
C ILE A 19 16.81 -2.52 -0.57
N TYR A 20 17.30 -2.61 -1.81
CA TYR A 20 16.55 -2.15 -2.98
C TYR A 20 15.28 -2.98 -3.21
N GLU A 21 15.37 -4.29 -2.99
CA GLU A 21 14.19 -5.17 -3.05
C GLU A 21 13.20 -4.82 -1.94
N ALA A 22 13.69 -4.57 -0.72
CA ALA A 22 12.81 -4.13 0.37
C ALA A 22 12.07 -2.84 0.02
N ILE A 23 12.76 -1.86 -0.59
CA ILE A 23 12.13 -0.62 -1.06
C ILE A 23 11.07 -0.91 -2.12
N LEU A 24 11.36 -1.78 -3.09
CA LEU A 24 10.43 -2.14 -4.15
C LEU A 24 9.16 -2.82 -3.59
N VAL A 25 9.34 -3.82 -2.72
CA VAL A 25 8.24 -4.58 -2.10
C VAL A 25 7.39 -3.65 -1.23
N MET A 26 8.01 -2.81 -0.39
CA MET A 26 7.28 -1.83 0.42
C MET A 26 6.54 -0.79 -0.44
N GLY A 27 7.16 -0.34 -1.54
CA GLY A 27 6.55 0.59 -2.48
C GLY A 27 5.31 0.01 -3.16
N GLN A 28 5.40 -1.23 -3.64
CA GLN A 28 4.26 -1.96 -4.20
C GLN A 28 3.16 -2.16 -3.16
N ARG A 29 3.53 -2.55 -1.94
CA ARG A 29 2.55 -2.74 -0.86
C ARG A 29 1.86 -1.44 -0.47
N ALA A 30 2.58 -0.32 -0.40
CA ALA A 30 2.00 0.99 -0.14
C ALA A 30 0.97 1.39 -1.20
N ARG A 31 1.18 1.04 -2.48
CA ARG A 31 0.19 1.27 -3.54
C ARG A 31 -1.08 0.43 -3.34
N GLN A 32 -0.94 -0.85 -2.97
CA GLN A 32 -2.09 -1.71 -2.66
C GLN A 32 -2.92 -1.14 -1.50
N ILE A 33 -2.26 -0.70 -0.42
CA ILE A 33 -2.91 -0.08 0.73
C ILE A 33 -3.62 1.21 0.31
N ASN A 34 -2.99 2.05 -0.51
CA ASN A 34 -3.59 3.30 -0.99
C ASN A 34 -4.86 3.04 -1.81
N GLN A 35 -4.81 2.07 -2.72
CA GLN A 35 -5.95 1.70 -3.55
C GLN A 35 -7.13 1.21 -2.69
N HIS A 36 -6.86 0.33 -1.73
CA HIS A 36 -7.89 -0.14 -0.80
C HIS A 36 -8.47 1.00 0.05
N GLN A 37 -7.64 1.89 0.59
CA GLN A 37 -8.12 3.04 1.37
C GLN A 37 -9.00 3.97 0.52
N LYS A 38 -8.64 4.17 -0.75
CA LYS A 38 -9.45 4.96 -1.67
C LYS A 38 -10.82 4.32 -1.90
N GLU A 39 -10.87 3.02 -2.19
CA GLU A 39 -12.13 2.30 -2.40
C GLU A 39 -13.06 2.38 -1.19
N GLU A 40 -12.52 2.27 0.03
CA GLU A 40 -13.32 2.40 1.26
C GLU A 40 -13.83 3.84 1.47
N LEU A 41 -13.03 4.85 1.15
CA LEU A 41 -13.47 6.25 1.19
C LEU A 41 -14.56 6.54 0.15
N ASP A 42 -14.41 6.00 -1.05
CA ASP A 42 -15.38 6.16 -2.14
C ASP A 42 -16.74 5.55 -1.73
N LYS A 43 -16.76 4.38 -1.07
CA LYS A 43 -18.00 3.77 -0.53
C LYS A 43 -18.66 4.65 0.53
N ILE A 44 -17.90 5.14 1.51
CA ILE A 44 -18.43 6.04 2.56
C ILE A 44 -19.03 7.30 1.92
N HIS A 45 -18.39 7.81 0.85
CA HIS A 45 -18.92 8.96 0.12
C HIS A 45 -20.24 8.65 -0.60
N GLU A 46 -20.35 7.49 -1.24
CA GLU A 46 -21.60 7.05 -1.90
C GLU A 46 -22.74 6.87 -0.88
N GLU A 47 -22.46 6.24 0.27
CA GLU A 47 -23.42 6.10 1.37
C GLU A 47 -23.91 7.46 1.87
N TYR A 48 -22.98 8.41 2.07
CA TYR A 48 -23.31 9.77 2.47
C TYR A 48 -24.23 10.47 1.45
N GLN A 49 -23.93 10.35 0.15
CA GLN A 49 -24.76 10.95 -0.90
C GLN A 49 -26.17 10.33 -0.93
N ALA A 50 -26.28 9.02 -0.72
CA ALA A 50 -27.57 8.33 -0.67
C ALA A 50 -28.41 8.76 0.54
N GLU A 51 -27.79 8.91 1.71
CA GLU A 51 -28.46 9.36 2.94
C GLU A 51 -28.94 10.81 2.82
N MET A 52 -28.12 11.70 2.25
CA MET A 52 -28.51 13.09 1.96
C MET A 52 -29.64 13.18 0.93
N ALA A 53 -29.68 12.29 -0.07
CA ALA A 53 -30.75 12.29 -1.06
C ALA A 53 -32.11 11.82 -0.49
N LEU A 54 -32.10 10.99 0.56
CA LEU A 54 -33.31 10.46 1.23
C LEU A 54 -33.84 11.40 2.32
N THR A 55 -33.02 12.31 2.83
CA THR A 55 -33.32 13.10 4.01
C THR A 55 -33.67 14.54 3.63
N GLU A 56 -34.95 14.89 3.70
CA GLU A 56 -35.48 16.26 3.52
C GLU A 56 -35.32 17.09 4.83
N ALA A 57 -34.31 16.80 5.65
CA ALA A 57 -34.12 17.42 6.96
C ALA A 57 -33.35 18.74 6.83
N GLU A 58 -33.93 19.81 7.37
CA GLU A 58 -33.46 21.19 7.21
C GLU A 58 -32.13 21.53 7.90
N GLU A 59 -31.55 20.62 8.69
CA GLU A 59 -30.19 20.78 9.24
C GLU A 59 -29.45 19.44 9.23
N PRO A 60 -28.39 19.26 8.42
CA PRO A 60 -27.59 18.06 8.46
C PRO A 60 -26.77 18.08 9.76
N GLU A 61 -27.27 17.43 10.81
CA GLU A 61 -26.43 17.04 11.94
C GLU A 61 -25.23 16.25 11.39
N GLU A 62 -24.04 16.47 11.93
CA GLU A 62 -22.77 16.08 11.32
C GLU A 62 -22.62 14.54 11.18
N ILE A 63 -23.13 13.98 10.06
CA ILE A 63 -23.06 12.55 9.71
C ILE A 63 -21.73 12.24 9.00
N LEU A 64 -20.58 12.50 9.61
CA LEU A 64 -19.32 12.20 8.92
C LEU A 64 -18.28 11.56 9.83
N ASN A 65 -18.42 10.26 10.03
CA ASN A 65 -17.37 9.42 10.59
C ASN A 65 -16.31 9.11 9.52
N ILE A 66 -15.59 10.12 9.01
CA ILE A 66 -14.46 9.85 8.11
C ILE A 66 -13.31 9.20 8.90
N PRO A 67 -12.90 7.97 8.57
CA PRO A 67 -11.75 7.36 9.21
C PRO A 67 -10.46 8.12 8.87
N SER A 68 -9.67 8.43 9.91
CA SER A 68 -8.33 9.01 9.73
C SER A 68 -7.36 7.90 9.30
N TYR A 69 -7.07 7.82 8.00
CA TYR A 69 -6.11 6.87 7.47
C TYR A 69 -4.66 7.35 7.67
N ARG A 70 -3.82 6.45 8.20
CA ARG A 70 -2.36 6.67 8.21
C ARG A 70 -1.79 6.54 6.80
N LYS A 71 -0.67 7.22 6.57
CA LYS A 71 0.04 7.19 5.28
C LYS A 71 0.35 5.72 4.88
N PRO A 72 -0.01 5.31 3.64
CA PRO A 72 0.20 3.93 3.17
C PRO A 72 1.64 3.43 3.30
N THR A 73 2.62 4.32 3.11
CA THR A 73 4.04 3.99 3.25
C THR A 73 4.43 3.57 4.66
N ILE A 74 3.86 4.22 5.68
CA ILE A 74 4.11 3.87 7.10
C ILE A 74 3.51 2.48 7.38
N LEU A 75 2.29 2.23 6.89
CA LEU A 75 1.63 0.94 7.04
C LEU A 75 2.41 -0.19 6.36
N ALA A 76 2.92 0.04 5.14
CA ALA A 76 3.74 -0.92 4.42
C ALA A 76 5.03 -1.26 5.16
N VAL A 77 5.71 -0.26 5.74
CA VAL A 77 6.91 -0.49 6.57
C VAL A 77 6.58 -1.32 7.80
N GLU A 78 5.49 -1.01 8.50
CA GLU A 78 5.08 -1.79 9.68
C GLU A 78 4.74 -3.23 9.33
N GLU A 79 4.04 -3.47 8.22
CA GLU A 79 3.71 -4.81 7.74
C GLU A 79 4.96 -5.60 7.34
N MET A 80 5.93 -4.94 6.70
CA MET A 80 7.24 -5.52 6.39
C MET A 80 7.95 -5.94 7.67
N LEU A 81 8.07 -5.04 8.65
CA LEU A 81 8.71 -5.33 9.94
C LEU A 81 8.01 -6.45 10.70
N LYS A 82 6.68 -6.54 10.62
CA LYS A 82 5.88 -7.63 11.20
C LYS A 82 5.93 -8.93 10.38
N GLY A 83 6.57 -8.94 9.21
CA GLY A 83 6.67 -10.13 8.34
C GLY A 83 5.34 -10.53 7.70
N LYS A 84 4.43 -9.57 7.51
CA LYS A 84 3.09 -9.80 6.95
C LYS A 84 3.05 -9.74 5.42
N ILE A 85 4.15 -9.35 4.79
CA ILE A 85 4.25 -9.21 3.34
C ILE A 85 4.87 -10.48 2.78
N VAL A 86 4.12 -11.16 1.92
CA VAL A 86 4.62 -12.24 1.07
C VAL A 86 4.79 -11.67 -0.34
N TYR A 87 5.92 -11.92 -0.96
CA TYR A 87 6.22 -11.47 -2.32
C TYR A 87 6.93 -12.60 -3.09
N ASN A 88 6.78 -12.59 -4.41
CA ASN A 88 7.37 -13.58 -5.30
C ASN A 88 8.18 -12.87 -6.37
N TYR A 89 9.26 -13.53 -6.81
CA TYR A 89 9.99 -13.09 -8.00
C TYR A 89 9.16 -13.42 -9.24
N LEU A 90 9.07 -12.47 -10.15
CA LEU A 90 8.54 -12.73 -11.48
C LEU A 90 9.57 -13.64 -12.16
N GLU A 91 9.15 -14.83 -12.60
CA GLU A 91 9.99 -15.60 -13.50
C GLU A 91 10.22 -14.74 -14.76
N PRO A 92 11.46 -14.62 -15.26
CA PRO A 92 11.69 -13.93 -16.50
C PRO A 92 10.85 -14.63 -17.57
N ASP A 93 9.99 -13.87 -18.24
CA ASP A 93 9.22 -14.40 -19.36
C ASP A 93 10.20 -15.07 -20.32
N ALA A 94 10.02 -16.38 -20.56
CA ALA A 94 10.85 -17.19 -21.46
C ALA A 94 10.81 -16.73 -22.93
N ASN A 95 10.31 -15.52 -23.20
CA ASN A 95 10.11 -14.93 -24.51
C ASN A 95 10.84 -13.59 -24.70
N THR A 96 11.67 -13.14 -23.75
CA THR A 96 12.67 -12.08 -24.02
C THR A 96 13.97 -12.74 -24.45
N SER A 97 13.93 -13.41 -25.61
CA SER A 97 15.14 -13.69 -26.38
C SER A 97 15.53 -12.42 -27.11
N GLU A 98 16.10 -11.44 -26.41
CA GLU A 98 16.96 -10.47 -27.10
C GLU A 98 18.23 -11.24 -27.49
N PRO A 99 18.52 -11.42 -28.78
CA PRO A 99 19.81 -11.97 -29.17
C PRO A 99 20.90 -11.02 -28.64
N PRO A 100 22.03 -11.54 -28.13
CA PRO A 100 23.14 -10.68 -27.73
C PRO A 100 23.48 -9.82 -28.94
N ALA A 101 23.46 -8.50 -28.76
CA ALA A 101 23.94 -7.57 -29.77
C ALA A 101 25.31 -8.08 -30.22
N SER A 102 25.40 -8.48 -31.50
CA SER A 102 26.66 -8.82 -32.13
C SER A 102 27.58 -7.62 -31.96
N GLU A 103 28.65 -7.80 -31.20
CA GLU A 103 29.79 -6.90 -31.22
C GLU A 103 30.37 -6.94 -32.64
N ASP A 104 30.09 -5.90 -33.42
CA ASP A 104 30.89 -5.49 -34.59
C ASP A 104 31.60 -4.17 -34.25
#